data_AF-A0A1M7PLD2-F1
#
_entry.id   AF-A0A1M7PLD2-F1
#
_cell.length_a   1.000
_cell.length_b   1.000
_cell.length_c   1.000
_cell.angle_alpha   90.00
_cell.angle_beta   90.00
_cell.angle_gamma   90.00
#
_symmetry.space_group_name_H-M   'P 1'
#
loop_
_entity.id
_entity.type
_entity.pdbx_description
1 polymer ?
#
loop_
_entity_poly.entity_id
_entity_poly.type
_entity_poly.pdbx_seq_one_letter_code
_entity_poly.pdbx_strand_id
1 'polypeptide(L)'
;MNNTKQFDRFRCKAAAAVAAGLLAAAGAAQATTVQPGLGQWVAFDVDEQSAASSGLEWIDISDGSLLSFSFAITAPTWLRVVDAGYAGDSFNVRVNGQDWSTSDVPAGSVGASPNVGLNFDAAWANPAYSHGAWLLSTPGDYTVTGSLLHSVGLDGTPLNATVGAVMLSPVPEPAAWALMLAGLAAVGIAARRRSNPAA
;
A
#
# COMPACT_ATOMS: atom_id res chain seq x y z
N MET A 1 34.67 -61.54 -44.55
CA MET A 1 35.18 -62.77 -43.92
C MET A 1 35.54 -62.44 -42.47
N ASN A 2 34.95 -63.20 -41.52
CA ASN A 2 35.29 -63.37 -40.09
C ASN A 2 35.17 -62.13 -39.19
N ASN A 3 34.16 -61.92 -38.34
CA ASN A 3 33.47 -62.75 -37.31
C ASN A 3 34.35 -63.11 -36.08
N THR A 4 33.73 -63.05 -34.90
CA THR A 4 34.16 -63.39 -33.50
C THR A 4 34.52 -62.21 -32.59
N LYS A 5 34.12 -62.11 -31.30
CA LYS A 5 33.22 -62.91 -30.43
C LYS A 5 32.89 -62.07 -29.18
N GLN A 6 31.70 -62.28 -28.64
CA GLN A 6 31.19 -61.85 -27.34
C GLN A 6 31.64 -62.82 -26.23
N PHE A 7 32.09 -62.34 -25.06
CA PHE A 7 32.11 -63.01 -23.74
C PHE A 7 32.27 -61.92 -22.66
N ASP A 8 31.24 -61.55 -21.88
CA ASP A 8 30.65 -62.17 -20.67
C ASP A 8 31.28 -61.73 -19.33
N ARG A 9 30.48 -60.93 -18.60
CA ARG A 9 30.18 -60.91 -17.14
C ARG A 9 31.31 -61.12 -16.11
N PHE A 10 31.36 -60.24 -15.09
CA PHE A 10 30.95 -60.51 -13.69
C PHE A 10 31.44 -59.43 -12.68
N ARG A 11 30.47 -58.66 -12.14
CA ARG A 11 30.25 -58.28 -10.72
C ARG A 11 31.16 -57.30 -9.92
N CYS A 12 30.43 -56.47 -9.14
CA CYS A 12 30.67 -56.01 -7.75
C CYS A 12 31.82 -54.98 -7.56
N LYS A 13 31.69 -53.86 -6.84
CA LYS A 13 30.80 -53.42 -5.75
C LYS A 13 30.64 -51.89 -5.77
N ALA A 14 29.62 -51.43 -5.05
CA ALA A 14 29.22 -50.05 -4.80
C ALA A 14 30.31 -49.12 -4.25
N ALA A 15 30.16 -47.82 -4.52
CA ALA A 15 30.43 -46.76 -3.56
C ALA A 15 29.52 -45.55 -3.88
N ALA A 16 28.62 -45.24 -2.95
CA ALA A 16 27.83 -44.02 -2.90
C ALA A 16 28.60 -42.92 -2.16
N ALA A 17 28.48 -41.67 -2.61
CA ALA A 17 28.76 -40.46 -1.83
C ALA A 17 27.96 -39.31 -2.47
N VAL A 18 26.72 -39.07 -2.03
CA VAL A 18 26.31 -37.96 -1.15
C VAL A 18 26.80 -36.58 -1.65
N ALA A 19 25.91 -35.87 -2.35
CA ALA A 19 25.91 -34.42 -2.45
C ALA A 19 24.52 -33.93 -1.99
N ALA A 20 24.28 -34.03 -0.68
CA ALA A 20 23.16 -33.42 -0.01
C ALA A 20 23.65 -32.13 0.67
N GLY A 21 22.90 -31.04 0.52
CA GLY A 21 22.92 -29.94 1.46
C GLY A 21 23.65 -28.67 1.02
N LEU A 22 23.05 -27.94 0.08
CA LEU A 22 22.95 -26.48 0.22
C LEU A 22 21.49 -26.09 -0.04
N LEU A 23 20.62 -26.39 0.93
CA LEU A 23 19.46 -25.51 1.15
C LEU A 23 20.05 -24.25 1.78
N ALA A 24 20.35 -23.26 0.93
CA ALA A 24 20.56 -21.92 1.39
C ALA A 24 19.31 -21.53 2.19
N ALA A 25 19.50 -21.27 3.48
CA ALA A 25 18.54 -20.53 4.27
C ALA A 25 18.47 -19.13 3.66
N ALA A 26 17.68 -18.97 2.59
CA ALA A 26 17.06 -17.70 2.29
C ALA A 26 16.18 -17.44 3.50
N GLY A 27 16.70 -16.67 4.47
CA GLY A 27 15.86 -16.07 5.48
C GLY A 27 14.74 -15.40 4.71
N ALA A 28 13.51 -15.87 4.91
CA ALA A 28 12.37 -15.21 4.32
C ALA A 28 12.47 -13.74 4.76
N ALA A 29 12.55 -12.82 3.79
CA ALA A 29 12.40 -11.41 4.09
C ALA A 29 11.03 -11.28 4.76
N GLN A 30 11.03 -11.12 6.09
CA GLN A 30 9.82 -10.98 6.87
C GLN A 30 9.41 -9.52 6.69
N ALA A 31 8.22 -9.29 6.13
CA ALA A 31 7.65 -7.97 6.09
C ALA A 31 7.06 -7.64 7.46
N THR A 32 7.37 -6.47 8.00
CA THR A 32 6.68 -5.95 9.18
C THR A 32 5.25 -5.62 8.79
N THR A 33 4.29 -6.17 9.52
CA THR A 33 2.85 -6.00 9.23
C THR A 33 2.22 -5.04 10.22
N VAL A 34 1.59 -3.98 9.73
CA VAL A 34 0.89 -2.98 10.56
C VAL A 34 -0.60 -2.93 10.20
N GLN A 35 -1.47 -2.84 11.21
CA GLN A 35 -2.91 -2.72 11.01
C GLN A 35 -3.36 -1.26 11.19
N PRO A 36 -3.69 -0.52 10.12
CA PRO A 36 -4.15 0.86 10.25
C PRO A 36 -5.56 0.93 10.86
N GLY A 37 -5.76 1.89 11.76
CA GLY A 37 -7.06 2.24 12.31
C GLY A 37 -7.87 3.15 11.37
N LEU A 38 -9.19 3.23 11.59
CA LEU A 38 -10.03 4.20 10.89
C LEU A 38 -9.75 5.62 11.38
N GLY A 39 -9.55 6.55 10.44
CA GLY A 39 -9.31 7.96 10.70
C GLY A 39 -7.95 8.26 11.34
N GLN A 40 -7.01 7.31 11.32
CA GLN A 40 -5.68 7.47 11.89
C GLN A 40 -4.63 7.27 10.81
N TRP A 41 -3.71 8.23 10.71
CA TRP A 41 -2.52 8.10 9.89
C TRP A 41 -1.53 7.14 10.54
N VAL A 42 -0.99 6.23 9.73
CA VAL A 42 0.12 5.36 10.11
C VAL A 42 1.26 5.62 9.14
N ALA A 43 2.40 6.04 9.69
CA ALA A 43 3.56 6.41 8.89
C ALA A 43 4.23 5.18 8.27
N PHE A 44 4.91 5.43 7.16
CA PHE A 44 5.94 4.57 6.59
C PHE A 44 7.11 5.45 6.18
N ASP A 45 8.29 4.85 6.10
CA ASP A 45 9.50 5.53 5.66
C ASP A 45 9.96 4.92 4.33
N VAL A 46 10.70 5.70 3.57
CA VAL A 46 11.58 5.21 2.51
C VAL A 46 12.95 5.79 2.79
N ASP A 47 13.99 4.98 2.73
CA ASP A 47 15.37 5.42 2.79
C ASP A 47 16.24 4.33 2.17
N GLU A 48 16.81 4.61 1.00
CA GLU A 48 17.65 3.67 0.26
C GLU A 48 18.84 3.15 1.07
N GLN A 49 19.37 3.94 2.01
CA GLN A 49 20.51 3.54 2.85
C GLN A 49 20.08 2.67 4.03
N SER A 50 18.88 2.92 4.55
CA SER A 50 18.33 2.18 5.69
C SER A 50 17.60 0.90 5.28
N ALA A 51 17.08 0.83 4.04
CA ALA A 51 16.38 -0.33 3.52
C ALA A 51 17.29 -1.57 3.47
N ALA A 52 16.84 -2.68 4.04
CA ALA A 52 17.59 -3.93 4.07
C ALA A 52 17.86 -4.50 2.66
N SER A 53 17.05 -4.09 1.66
CA SER A 53 17.25 -4.47 0.26
C SER A 53 18.07 -3.46 -0.55
N SER A 54 18.40 -2.30 0.03
CA SER A 54 18.90 -1.11 -0.66
C SER A 54 17.98 -0.62 -1.79
N GLY A 55 16.67 -0.87 -1.63
CA GLY A 55 15.63 -0.43 -2.54
C GLY A 55 14.90 0.81 -2.05
N LEU A 56 13.78 1.11 -2.71
CA LEU A 56 12.93 2.27 -2.43
C LEU A 56 11.54 1.86 -1.95
N GLU A 57 11.38 0.62 -1.47
CA GLU A 57 10.17 0.14 -0.83
C GLU A 57 9.86 0.94 0.45
N TRP A 58 8.60 0.88 0.87
CA TRP A 58 8.24 1.30 2.21
C TRP A 58 8.88 0.37 3.22
N ILE A 59 9.51 0.95 4.25
CA ILE A 59 10.23 0.22 5.29
C ILE A 59 9.76 0.63 6.67
N ASP A 60 9.99 -0.26 7.64
CA ASP A 60 10.10 0.13 9.04
C ASP A 60 11.50 0.71 9.25
N ILE A 61 11.59 2.02 9.51
CA ILE A 61 12.88 2.70 9.65
C ILE A 61 13.70 2.20 10.86
N SER A 62 13.08 1.51 11.82
CA SER A 62 13.79 1.02 13.00
C SER A 62 14.74 -0.15 12.69
N ASP A 63 14.45 -0.93 11.65
CA ASP A 63 15.25 -2.09 11.26
C ASP A 63 15.48 -2.25 9.75
N GLY A 64 14.90 -1.39 8.92
CA GLY A 64 15.03 -1.40 7.47
C GLY A 64 14.23 -2.50 6.77
N SER A 65 13.38 -3.23 7.50
CA SER A 65 12.56 -4.31 6.93
C SER A 65 11.44 -3.76 6.04
N LEU A 66 11.03 -4.53 5.04
CA LEU A 66 9.89 -4.19 4.18
C LEU A 66 8.63 -4.00 5.04
N LEU A 67 7.91 -2.90 4.84
CA LEU A 67 6.67 -2.60 5.55
C LEU A 67 5.46 -2.95 4.70
N SER A 68 4.49 -3.63 5.31
CA SER A 68 3.19 -3.93 4.73
C SER A 68 2.07 -3.57 5.69
N PHE A 69 0.98 -3.03 5.14
CA PHE A 69 -0.24 -2.77 5.89
C PHE A 69 -1.28 -3.82 5.59
N SER A 70 -1.73 -4.56 6.60
CA SER A 70 -2.78 -5.59 6.45
C SER A 70 -3.97 -5.27 7.33
N PHE A 71 -5.16 -5.30 6.73
CA PHE A 71 -6.41 -4.99 7.42
C PHE A 71 -7.61 -5.63 6.73
N ALA A 72 -8.71 -5.77 7.46
CA ALA A 72 -9.99 -6.20 6.92
C ALA A 72 -10.97 -5.01 6.91
N ILE A 73 -11.79 -4.92 5.87
CA ILE A 73 -12.92 -3.97 5.83
C ILE A 73 -14.24 -4.73 5.75
N THR A 74 -15.25 -4.23 6.46
CA THR A 74 -16.62 -4.79 6.45
C THR A 74 -17.60 -3.95 5.64
N ALA A 75 -17.16 -2.77 5.19
CA ALA A 75 -17.94 -1.81 4.42
C ALA A 75 -17.01 -1.03 3.47
N PRO A 76 -17.55 -0.39 2.42
CA PRO A 76 -16.75 0.44 1.52
C PRO A 76 -15.92 1.47 2.30
N THR A 77 -14.63 1.50 2.02
CA THR A 77 -13.65 2.29 2.78
C THR A 77 -12.68 2.97 1.81
N TRP A 78 -12.34 4.23 2.07
CA TRP A 78 -11.28 4.92 1.35
C TRP A 78 -9.92 4.57 1.94
N LEU A 79 -9.04 4.02 1.11
CA LEU A 79 -7.60 4.00 1.36
C LEU A 79 -7.02 5.34 0.93
N ARG A 80 -6.26 5.98 1.83
CA ARG A 80 -5.57 7.25 1.58
C ARG A 80 -4.08 7.08 1.81
N VAL A 81 -3.29 7.67 0.93
CA VAL A 81 -1.82 7.70 1.01
C VAL A 81 -1.33 9.11 0.70
N VAL A 82 -0.34 9.59 1.44
CA VAL A 82 0.22 10.94 1.28
C VAL A 82 1.73 10.95 1.55
N ASP A 83 2.48 11.78 0.83
CA ASP A 83 3.85 12.14 1.19
C ASP A 83 3.88 13.18 2.31
N ALA A 84 5.03 13.31 2.97
CA ALA A 84 5.23 14.22 4.08
C ALA A 84 6.72 14.58 4.19
N GLY A 85 7.11 15.30 5.24
CA GLY A 85 8.42 15.93 5.28
C GLY A 85 8.48 17.06 4.27
N TYR A 86 9.41 16.99 3.30
CA TYR A 86 9.51 17.96 2.21
C TYR A 86 8.60 17.59 1.05
N ALA A 87 7.86 18.56 0.53
CA ALA A 87 7.03 18.35 -0.65
C ALA A 87 7.87 17.99 -1.89
N GLY A 88 7.34 17.07 -2.71
CA GLY A 88 7.91 16.70 -4.01
C GLY A 88 8.18 15.22 -4.19
N ASP A 89 7.78 14.36 -3.26
CA ASP A 89 7.90 12.91 -3.41
C ASP A 89 6.59 12.33 -3.98
N SER A 90 6.67 11.21 -4.70
CA SER A 90 5.48 10.45 -5.12
C SER A 90 5.71 8.95 -4.99
N PHE A 91 4.61 8.19 -4.86
CA PHE A 91 4.68 6.76 -4.56
C PHE A 91 3.93 5.92 -5.58
N ASN A 92 4.48 4.74 -5.84
CA ASN A 92 3.73 3.59 -6.32
C ASN A 92 3.09 2.90 -5.10
N VAL A 93 1.80 2.61 -5.19
CA VAL A 93 1.00 1.98 -4.13
C VAL A 93 0.40 0.70 -4.68
N ARG A 94 0.74 -0.42 -4.04
CA ARG A 94 0.28 -1.76 -4.43
C ARG A 94 -0.71 -2.29 -3.41
N VAL A 95 -1.95 -2.54 -3.86
CA VAL A 95 -3.07 -3.05 -3.06
C VAL A 95 -3.48 -4.41 -3.59
N ASN A 96 -3.32 -5.48 -2.79
CA ASN A 96 -3.59 -6.87 -3.21
C ASN A 96 -2.93 -7.25 -4.55
N GLY A 97 -1.74 -6.72 -4.81
CA GLY A 97 -1.00 -6.93 -6.06
C GLY A 97 -1.37 -6.01 -7.21
N GLN A 98 -2.38 -5.15 -7.08
CA GLN A 98 -2.73 -4.13 -8.08
C GLN A 98 -2.00 -2.82 -7.80
N ASP A 99 -1.36 -2.26 -8.84
CA ASP A 99 -0.59 -1.02 -8.76
C ASP A 99 -1.43 0.23 -9.04
N TRP A 100 -1.14 1.28 -8.27
CA TRP A 100 -1.68 2.63 -8.34
C TRP A 100 -0.55 3.64 -8.05
N SER A 101 -0.77 4.92 -8.32
CA SER A 101 0.20 5.96 -7.97
C SER A 101 -0.46 7.13 -7.26
N THR A 102 0.24 7.76 -6.31
CA THR A 102 -0.18 9.08 -5.81
C THR A 102 -0.12 10.11 -6.93
N SER A 103 -0.76 11.26 -6.73
CA SER A 103 -0.76 12.34 -7.73
C SER A 103 0.65 12.81 -8.08
N ASP A 104 0.90 13.11 -9.35
CA ASP A 104 2.16 13.73 -9.76
C ASP A 104 2.30 15.13 -9.17
N VAL A 105 3.44 15.39 -8.52
CA VAL A 105 3.86 16.70 -8.04
C VAL A 105 5.24 17.03 -8.59
N PRO A 106 5.57 18.31 -8.84
CA PRO A 106 6.90 18.68 -9.30
C PRO A 106 7.97 18.28 -8.28
N ALA A 107 9.10 17.77 -8.80
CA ALA A 107 10.31 17.53 -8.02
C ALA A 107 10.68 18.79 -7.22
N GLY A 108 10.71 18.65 -5.92
CA GLY A 108 11.15 19.70 -5.01
C GLY A 108 12.67 19.75 -4.86
N SER A 109 13.12 20.62 -3.96
CA SER A 109 14.49 20.54 -3.43
C SER A 109 14.47 20.78 -1.92
N VAL A 110 15.25 19.99 -1.19
CA VAL A 110 15.41 20.14 0.25
C VAL A 110 15.81 21.59 0.57
N GLY A 111 15.11 22.20 1.52
CA GLY A 111 15.32 23.59 1.93
C GLY A 111 14.64 24.65 1.06
N ALA A 112 14.14 24.30 -0.13
CA ALA A 112 13.34 25.18 -0.99
C ALA A 112 11.86 24.78 -1.06
N SER A 113 11.58 23.48 -0.95
CA SER A 113 10.22 22.95 -0.86
C SER A 113 9.55 23.26 0.48
N PRO A 114 8.21 23.43 0.51
CA PRO A 114 7.45 23.37 1.75
C PRO A 114 7.81 22.13 2.57
N ASN A 115 7.83 22.26 3.89
CA ASN A 115 8.04 21.15 4.81
C ASN A 115 6.98 21.17 5.91
N VAL A 116 6.22 20.08 6.04
CA VAL A 116 5.17 19.91 7.07
C VAL A 116 5.55 18.89 8.14
N GLY A 117 6.76 18.33 8.07
CA GLY A 117 7.22 17.26 8.97
C GLY A 117 6.26 16.07 8.92
N LEU A 118 5.85 15.58 10.09
CA LEU A 118 4.90 14.46 10.22
C LEU A 118 3.42 14.90 10.32
N ASN A 119 3.10 16.13 9.92
CA ASN A 119 1.70 16.60 9.90
C ASN A 119 1.01 16.16 8.61
N PHE A 120 0.55 14.91 8.58
CA PHE A 120 -0.08 14.29 7.43
C PHE A 120 -1.41 14.94 7.02
N ASP A 121 -2.15 15.54 7.96
CA ASP A 121 -3.37 16.29 7.62
C ASP A 121 -3.04 17.59 6.87
N ALA A 122 -1.96 18.27 7.25
CA ALA A 122 -1.48 19.46 6.53
C ALA A 122 -0.91 19.09 5.15
N ALA A 123 -0.23 17.94 5.03
CA ALA A 123 0.21 17.42 3.74
C ALA A 123 -0.99 17.11 2.84
N TRP A 124 -1.98 16.36 3.35
CA TRP A 124 -3.18 15.97 2.60
C TRP A 124 -3.98 17.17 2.07
N ALA A 125 -3.98 18.29 2.79
CA ALA A 125 -4.68 19.50 2.38
C ALA A 125 -3.90 20.39 1.40
N ASN A 126 -2.63 20.08 1.13
CA ASN A 126 -1.72 20.93 0.37
C ASN A 126 -1.37 20.30 -0.99
N PRO A 127 -1.68 20.96 -2.12
CA PRO A 127 -1.45 20.39 -3.46
C PRO A 127 0.03 20.27 -3.85
N ALA A 128 0.97 20.78 -3.05
CA ALA A 128 2.40 20.54 -3.25
C ALA A 128 2.82 19.10 -2.87
N TYR A 129 2.02 18.41 -2.07
CA TYR A 129 2.25 17.06 -1.57
C TYR A 129 1.48 16.06 -2.44
N SER A 130 2.13 14.96 -2.83
CA SER A 130 1.44 13.90 -3.55
C SER A 130 0.49 13.15 -2.64
N HIS A 131 -0.70 12.88 -3.13
CA HIS A 131 -1.66 12.07 -2.40
C HIS A 131 -2.53 11.23 -3.32
N GLY A 132 -3.04 10.12 -2.80
CA GLY A 132 -3.95 9.22 -3.48
C GLY A 132 -5.10 8.81 -2.58
N ALA A 133 -6.30 8.69 -3.16
CA ALA A 133 -7.49 8.17 -2.50
C ALA A 133 -8.16 7.12 -3.38
N TRP A 134 -8.26 5.88 -2.89
CA TRP A 134 -8.84 4.77 -3.63
C TRP A 134 -9.95 4.10 -2.84
N LEU A 135 -11.09 3.86 -3.50
CA LEU A 135 -12.23 3.23 -2.89
C LEU A 135 -12.04 1.71 -2.87
N LEU A 136 -11.91 1.15 -1.68
CA LEU A 136 -11.99 -0.28 -1.45
C LEU A 136 -13.47 -0.64 -1.29
N SER A 137 -14.08 -1.10 -2.38
CA SER A 137 -15.53 -1.27 -2.48
C SER A 137 -16.06 -2.58 -1.88
N THR A 138 -15.21 -3.60 -1.76
CA THR A 138 -15.62 -4.97 -1.43
C THR A 138 -15.14 -5.34 -0.03
N PRO A 139 -16.00 -5.81 0.87
CA PRO A 139 -15.56 -6.36 2.14
C PRO A 139 -14.55 -7.49 1.98
N GLY A 140 -13.55 -7.55 2.84
CA GLY A 140 -12.50 -8.56 2.78
C GLY A 140 -11.17 -8.08 3.33
N ASP A 141 -10.16 -8.93 3.16
CA ASP A 141 -8.79 -8.67 3.58
C ASP A 141 -8.00 -7.93 2.48
N TYR A 142 -7.24 -6.94 2.93
CA TYR A 142 -6.41 -6.10 2.09
C TYR A 142 -4.98 -6.09 2.61
N THR A 143 -4.03 -6.12 1.68
CA THR A 143 -2.62 -5.92 1.91
C THR A 143 -2.15 -4.76 1.04
N VAL A 144 -1.53 -3.76 1.66
CA VAL A 144 -1.01 -2.57 1.01
C VAL A 144 0.50 -2.50 1.25
N THR A 145 1.23 -2.24 0.17
CA THR A 145 2.67 -1.98 0.16
C THR A 145 2.92 -0.83 -0.81
N GLY A 146 4.14 -0.31 -0.85
CA GLY A 146 4.48 0.69 -1.86
C GLY A 146 5.97 0.91 -1.98
N SER A 147 6.32 1.83 -2.86
CA SER A 147 7.68 2.27 -3.09
C SER A 147 7.71 3.72 -3.57
N LEU A 148 8.83 4.40 -3.36
CA LEU A 148 9.07 5.71 -3.95
C LEU A 148 9.13 5.60 -5.47
N LEU A 149 8.37 6.46 -6.14
CA LEU A 149 8.33 6.60 -7.59
C LEU A 149 9.16 7.80 -8.03
N HIS A 150 9.06 8.89 -7.28
CA HIS A 150 9.79 10.13 -7.52
C HIS A 150 10.23 10.72 -6.19
N SER A 151 11.43 11.29 -6.15
CA SER A 151 11.98 11.87 -4.92
C SER A 151 12.30 13.35 -5.06
N VAL A 152 12.09 14.10 -3.97
CA VAL A 152 12.66 15.43 -3.75
C VAL A 152 14.18 15.42 -3.95
N GLY A 153 14.73 16.49 -4.52
CA GLY A 153 16.16 16.61 -4.76
C GLY A 153 16.96 17.14 -3.57
N LEU A 154 18.20 16.70 -3.43
CA LEU A 154 19.26 17.32 -2.63
C LEU A 154 20.50 17.49 -3.52
N ASP A 155 21.00 18.73 -3.63
CA ASP A 155 22.19 19.07 -4.44
C ASP A 155 22.17 18.56 -5.89
N GLY A 156 20.97 18.51 -6.50
CA GLY A 156 20.78 18.08 -7.88
C GLY A 156 20.65 16.56 -8.08
N THR A 157 20.63 15.78 -6.99
CA THR A 157 20.39 14.34 -6.99
C THR A 157 19.10 13.99 -6.24
N PRO A 158 18.37 12.93 -6.61
CA PRO A 158 17.25 12.43 -5.81
C PRO A 158 17.70 12.11 -4.38
N LEU A 159 16.95 12.54 -3.38
CA LEU A 159 17.26 12.26 -1.97
C LEU A 159 17.06 10.78 -1.65
N ASN A 160 16.07 10.13 -2.28
CA ASN A 160 15.70 8.73 -2.06
C ASN A 160 15.42 8.38 -0.59
N ALA A 161 15.05 9.40 0.19
CA ALA A 161 14.66 9.26 1.58
C ALA A 161 13.49 10.20 1.88
N THR A 162 12.38 9.65 2.35
CA THR A 162 11.15 10.40 2.64
C THR A 162 10.29 9.66 3.66
N VAL A 163 9.24 10.33 4.11
CA VAL A 163 8.21 9.77 4.99
C VAL A 163 6.85 10.01 4.36
N GLY A 164 5.98 9.02 4.47
CA GLY A 164 4.58 9.15 4.07
C GLY A 164 3.68 8.49 5.09
N ALA A 165 2.37 8.50 4.82
CA ALA A 165 1.42 7.81 5.68
C ALA A 165 0.26 7.20 4.91
N VAL A 166 -0.30 6.15 5.52
CA VAL A 166 -1.53 5.48 5.09
C VAL A 166 -2.63 5.77 6.10
N MET A 167 -3.86 6.00 5.62
CA MET A 167 -5.05 6.07 6.46
C MET A 167 -6.21 5.35 5.81
N LEU A 168 -7.04 4.71 6.63
CA LEU A 168 -8.37 4.25 6.24
C LEU A 168 -9.42 5.26 6.68
N SER A 169 -10.36 5.60 5.81
CA SER A 169 -11.47 6.47 6.18
C SER A 169 -12.80 5.92 5.68
N PRO A 170 -13.88 6.01 6.49
CA PRO A 170 -15.18 5.54 6.05
C PRO A 170 -15.66 6.36 4.85
N VAL A 171 -16.40 5.71 3.95
CA VAL A 171 -17.15 6.43 2.90
C VAL A 171 -18.33 7.13 3.59
N PRO A 172 -18.46 8.47 3.51
CA PRO A 172 -19.62 9.14 4.07
C PRO A 172 -20.89 8.58 3.46
N GLU A 173 -21.82 8.08 4.27
CA GLU A 173 -23.10 7.57 3.77
C GLU A 173 -23.85 8.71 3.06
N PRO A 174 -24.01 8.64 1.73
CA PRO A 174 -24.40 9.81 0.96
C PRO A 174 -25.91 9.98 1.04
N ALA A 175 -26.39 10.92 1.86
CA ALA A 175 -27.74 11.53 1.83
C ALA A 175 -28.95 10.56 1.80
N ALA A 176 -28.78 9.24 1.86
CA ALA A 176 -29.84 8.27 1.70
C ALA A 176 -30.84 8.37 2.85
N TRP A 177 -30.34 8.62 4.07
CA TRP A 177 -31.17 8.96 5.21
C TRP A 177 -31.92 10.27 5.02
N ALA A 178 -31.25 11.31 4.50
CA ALA A 178 -31.89 12.59 4.22
C ALA A 178 -32.98 12.47 3.14
N LEU A 179 -32.74 11.69 2.08
CA LEU A 179 -33.71 11.42 1.01
C LEU A 179 -34.83 10.51 1.46
N MET A 180 -34.55 9.51 2.30
CA MET A 180 -35.57 8.65 2.90
C MET A 180 -36.47 9.46 3.82
N LEU A 181 -35.89 10.29 4.69
CA LEU A 181 -36.65 11.20 5.56
C LEU A 181 -37.45 12.23 4.76
N ALA A 182 -36.85 12.82 3.72
CA ALA A 182 -37.55 13.74 2.82
C ALA A 182 -38.70 13.05 2.07
N GLY A 183 -38.47 11.82 1.59
CA GLY A 183 -39.48 10.99 0.94
C GLY A 183 -40.64 10.64 1.88
N LEU A 184 -40.36 10.19 3.10
CA LEU A 184 -41.37 9.91 4.11
C LEU A 184 -42.15 11.15 4.52
N ALA A 185 -41.47 12.29 4.68
CA ALA A 185 -42.12 13.57 4.96
C ALA A 185 -43.05 14.00 3.82
N ALA A 186 -42.63 13.88 2.57
CA ALA A 186 -43.45 14.19 1.40
C ALA A 186 -44.70 13.29 1.32
N VAL A 187 -44.55 11.98 1.57
CA VAL A 187 -45.67 11.03 1.62
C VAL A 187 -46.63 11.37 2.76
N GLY A 188 -46.12 11.69 3.95
CA GLY A 188 -46.95 12.10 5.10
C GLY A 188 -47.77 13.36 4.83
N ILE A 189 -47.17 14.38 4.21
CA ILE A 189 -47.87 15.61 3.80
C ILE A 189 -48.96 15.30 2.78
N ALA A 190 -48.66 14.49 1.75
CA ALA A 190 -49.63 14.11 0.72
C ALA A 190 -50.81 13.30 1.30
N ALA A 191 -50.54 12.38 2.22
CA ALA A 191 -51.56 11.58 2.90
C ALA A 191 -52.49 12.46 3.73
N ARG A 192 -51.95 13.42 4.51
CA ARG A 192 -52.75 14.34 5.35
C ARG A 192 -53.72 15.21 4.53
N ARG A 193 -53.35 15.60 3.31
CA ARG A 193 -54.22 16.43 2.45
C ARG A 193 -55.43 15.67 1.91
N ARG A 194 -55.36 14.34 1.82
CA ARG A 194 -56.48 13.48 1.38
C ARG A 194 -57.48 13.19 2.48
N SER A 195 -57.06 13.30 3.74
CA SER A 195 -57.89 12.99 4.92
C SER A 195 -58.85 14.11 5.32
N ASN A 196 -58.82 15.28 4.67
CA ASN A 196 -59.82 16.34 4.83
C ASN A 196 -60.81 16.33 3.65
N PRO A 197 -61.85 15.47 3.65
CA PRO A 197 -63.02 15.73 2.83
C PRO A 197 -63.74 16.95 3.41
N ALA A 198 -63.96 17.97 2.58
CA ALA A 198 -64.78 19.13 2.95
C ALA A 198 -66.20 18.63 3.30
N ALA A 199 -66.63 18.92 4.53
CA ALA A 199 -68.01 18.81 4.97
C ALA A 199 -68.78 20.08 4.58
#